data_AF-A0A3L7QZ85-F1
#
_entry.id   AF-A0A3L7QZ85-F1
#
_cell.length_a   1.000
_cell.length_b   1.000
_cell.length_c   1.000
_cell.angle_alpha   90.00
_cell.angle_beta   90.00
_cell.angle_gamma   90.00
#
_symmetry.space_group_name_H-M   'P 1'
#
loop_
_entity.id
_entity.type
_entity.pdbx_description
1 polymer ?
#
loop_
_entity_poly.entity_id
_entity_poly.type
_entity_poly.pdbx_seq_one_letter_code
_entity_poly.pdbx_strand_id
1 'polypeptide(L)'
;MGPANVTSIEALERFRHAVVRFREEIMIALSSAESEIRGTFVWIERERIPHWKRLVPKRAEEVASAKGALFRKELQTMGGTARPSIIDEKKAIQKAIRVLDDAQQRLEAAKRWHVKLEREFAIYKGAVSPVASMVDRDLPNAILRLRNMVLALEAYVSTPTPTLAQQLEQANNSIRTMRRSGETAPEEAEPATAKPPEPTKGATP
;
A
#
# COMPACT_ATOMS: atom_id res chain seq x y z
N MET A 1 15.46 30.23 33.10
CA MET A 1 15.07 29.42 31.92
C MET A 1 14.28 30.33 31.01
N GLY A 2 14.84 30.67 29.83
CA GLY A 2 14.19 31.59 28.89
C GLY A 2 12.99 30.93 28.19
N PRO A 3 11.98 31.71 27.75
CA PRO A 3 10.82 31.17 27.04
C PRO A 3 11.25 30.50 25.73
N ALA A 4 10.67 29.35 25.41
CA ALA A 4 10.97 28.62 24.18
C ALA A 4 10.50 29.43 22.96
N ASN A 5 11.40 29.66 22.00
CA ASN A 5 11.11 30.48 20.81
C ASN A 5 10.51 29.62 19.69
N VAL A 6 9.20 29.35 19.78
CA VAL A 6 8.46 28.54 18.79
C VAL A 6 8.23 29.39 17.53
N THR A 7 9.00 29.13 16.47
CA THR A 7 9.05 30.02 15.30
C THR A 7 7.96 29.74 14.25
N SER A 8 7.46 28.49 14.13
CA SER A 8 6.32 28.18 13.24
C SER A 8 5.71 26.79 13.50
N ILE A 9 4.53 26.74 14.12
CA ILE A 9 3.70 25.52 14.23
C ILE A 9 3.13 25.14 12.85
N GLU A 10 2.80 26.14 12.03
CA GLU A 10 2.26 25.97 10.68
C GLU A 10 3.24 25.22 9.75
N ALA A 11 4.55 25.39 9.92
CA ALA A 11 5.56 24.66 9.15
C ALA A 11 5.52 23.15 9.42
N LEU A 12 5.34 22.75 10.69
CA LEU A 12 5.20 21.33 11.07
C LEU A 12 3.92 20.73 10.50
N GLU A 13 2.82 21.49 10.55
CA GLU A 13 1.54 21.05 10.02
C GLU A 13 1.58 20.92 8.48
N ARG A 14 2.22 21.87 7.78
CA ARG A 14 2.47 21.78 6.33
C ARG A 14 3.34 20.57 5.98
N PHE A 15 4.38 20.30 6.75
CA PHE A 15 5.23 19.13 6.56
C PHE A 15 4.45 17.83 6.78
N ARG A 16 3.62 17.75 7.83
CA ARG A 16 2.73 16.60 8.08
C ARG A 16 1.83 16.33 6.88
N HIS A 17 1.19 17.36 6.33
CA HIS A 17 0.37 17.25 5.11
C HIS A 17 1.17 16.76 3.90
N ALA A 18 2.40 17.29 3.71
CA ALA A 18 3.28 16.85 2.63
C ALA A 18 3.65 15.36 2.76
N VAL A 19 3.92 14.87 3.97
CA VAL A 19 4.22 13.45 4.23
C VAL A 19 3.01 12.56 3.99
N VAL A 20 1.80 12.98 4.37
CA VAL A 20 0.55 12.25 4.07
C VAL A 20 0.37 12.11 2.56
N ARG A 21 0.48 13.21 1.82
CA ARG A 21 0.34 13.23 0.37
C ARG A 21 1.40 12.36 -0.31
N PHE A 22 2.66 12.49 0.09
CA PHE A 22 3.77 11.68 -0.41
C PHE A 22 3.51 10.18 -0.21
N ARG A 23 2.99 9.79 0.96
CA ARG A 23 2.62 8.40 1.25
C ARG A 23 1.55 7.89 0.27
N GLU A 24 0.50 8.66 0.05
CA GLU A 24 -0.59 8.30 -0.88
C GLU A 24 -0.08 8.15 -2.31
N GLU A 25 0.75 9.10 -2.77
CA GLU A 25 1.34 9.07 -4.11
C GLU A 25 2.23 7.83 -4.32
N ILE A 26 3.06 7.45 -3.35
CA ILE A 26 3.87 6.22 -3.47
C ILE A 26 3.00 4.97 -3.48
N MET A 27 1.98 4.88 -2.62
CA MET A 27 1.10 3.71 -2.60
C MET A 27 0.41 3.49 -3.96
N ILE A 28 -0.06 4.57 -4.57
CA ILE A 28 -0.69 4.54 -5.90
C ILE A 28 0.33 4.11 -6.96
N ALA A 29 1.52 4.73 -6.97
CA ALA A 29 2.56 4.40 -7.94
C ALA A 29 2.99 2.92 -7.82
N LEU A 30 3.20 2.43 -6.60
CA LEU A 30 3.60 1.05 -6.33
C LEU A 30 2.53 0.05 -6.77
N SER A 31 1.28 0.29 -6.39
CA SER A 31 0.17 -0.61 -6.75
C SER A 31 -0.10 -0.63 -8.25
N SER A 32 0.02 0.53 -8.94
CA SER A 32 -0.09 0.62 -10.39
C SER A 32 0.98 -0.21 -11.10
N ALA A 33 2.25 -0.02 -10.72
CA ALA A 33 3.36 -0.76 -11.31
C ALA A 33 3.21 -2.28 -11.11
N GLU A 34 2.83 -2.72 -9.91
CA GLU A 34 2.59 -4.14 -9.66
C GLU A 34 1.39 -4.70 -10.42
N SER A 35 0.34 -3.91 -10.61
CA SER A 35 -0.85 -4.30 -11.37
C SER A 35 -0.51 -4.52 -12.84
N GLU A 36 0.26 -3.61 -13.45
CA GLU A 36 0.71 -3.73 -14.85
C GLU A 36 1.57 -4.98 -15.08
N ILE A 37 2.50 -5.26 -14.17
CA ILE A 37 3.35 -6.45 -14.25
C ILE A 37 2.50 -7.71 -14.11
N ARG A 38 1.59 -7.76 -13.14
CA ARG A 38 0.67 -8.90 -12.96
C ARG A 38 -0.24 -9.09 -14.17
N GLY A 39 -0.78 -8.01 -14.72
CA GLY A 39 -1.60 -8.04 -15.93
C GLY A 39 -0.82 -8.63 -17.11
N THR A 40 0.44 -8.21 -17.28
CA THR A 40 1.33 -8.74 -18.32
C THR A 40 1.61 -10.22 -18.12
N PHE A 41 1.86 -10.67 -16.89
CA PHE A 41 2.07 -12.08 -16.56
C PHE A 41 0.84 -12.92 -16.91
N VAL A 42 -0.34 -12.48 -16.46
CA VAL A 42 -1.61 -13.15 -16.74
C VAL A 42 -1.89 -13.21 -18.25
N TRP A 43 -1.61 -12.14 -18.99
CA TRP A 43 -1.76 -12.10 -20.44
C TRP A 43 -0.84 -13.11 -21.15
N ILE A 44 0.43 -13.22 -20.73
CA ILE A 44 1.36 -14.20 -21.31
C ILE A 44 0.88 -15.64 -21.02
N GLU A 45 0.58 -15.92 -19.75
CA GLU A 45 0.25 -17.26 -19.26
C GLU A 45 -1.11 -17.75 -19.76
N ARG A 46 -2.16 -16.91 -19.69
CA ARG A 46 -3.54 -17.31 -19.98
C ARG A 46 -3.93 -17.09 -21.44
N GLU A 47 -3.33 -16.12 -22.11
CA GLU A 47 -3.69 -15.82 -23.50
C GLU A 47 -2.61 -16.21 -24.49
N ARG A 48 -1.39 -15.70 -24.36
CA ARG A 48 -0.38 -15.84 -25.42
C ARG A 48 0.10 -17.28 -25.58
N ILE A 49 0.55 -17.92 -24.50
CA ILE A 49 1.06 -19.29 -24.55
C ILE A 49 -0.03 -20.25 -25.04
N PRO A 50 -1.27 -20.25 -24.50
CA PRO A 50 -2.34 -21.13 -24.97
C PRO A 50 -2.76 -20.84 -26.41
N HIS A 51 -2.78 -19.57 -26.83
CA HIS A 51 -3.09 -19.19 -28.21
C HIS A 51 -2.11 -19.83 -29.20
N TRP A 52 -0.80 -19.66 -28.99
CA TRP A 52 0.20 -20.23 -29.90
C TRP A 52 0.26 -21.75 -29.79
N LYS A 53 0.13 -22.31 -28.58
CA LYS A 53 0.08 -23.78 -28.36
C LYS A 53 -1.08 -24.43 -29.13
N ARG A 54 -2.22 -23.75 -29.28
CA ARG A 54 -3.36 -24.21 -30.08
C ARG A 54 -3.16 -23.99 -31.59
N LEU A 55 -2.46 -22.94 -31.99
CA LEU A 55 -2.30 -22.58 -33.39
C LEU A 55 -1.21 -23.39 -34.10
N VAL A 56 -0.11 -23.71 -33.42
CA VAL A 56 1.00 -24.52 -33.96
C VAL A 56 0.54 -25.83 -34.60
N PRO A 57 -0.27 -26.70 -33.94
CA PRO A 57 -0.72 -27.95 -34.57
C PRO A 57 -1.58 -27.69 -35.82
N LYS A 58 -2.45 -26.68 -35.80
CA LYS A 58 -3.26 -26.29 -36.98
C LYS A 58 -2.38 -25.86 -38.15
N ARG A 59 -1.33 -25.07 -37.88
CA ARG A 59 -0.36 -24.67 -38.91
C ARG A 59 0.46 -25.85 -39.43
N ALA A 60 0.75 -26.83 -38.58
CA ALA A 60 1.42 -28.06 -39.00
C ALA A 60 0.52 -28.92 -39.91
N GLU A 61 -0.78 -29.00 -39.60
CA GLU A 61 -1.79 -29.63 -40.46
C GLU A 61 -1.91 -28.93 -41.82
N GLU A 62 -1.86 -27.58 -41.85
CA GLU A 62 -1.84 -26.81 -43.10
C GLU A 62 -0.62 -27.15 -43.98
N VAL A 63 0.57 -27.31 -43.36
CA VAL A 63 1.77 -27.76 -44.08
C VAL A 63 1.58 -29.18 -44.64
N ALA A 64 1.03 -30.10 -43.85
CA ALA A 64 0.76 -31.47 -44.29
C ALA A 64 -0.26 -31.49 -45.45
N SER A 65 -1.32 -30.69 -45.35
CA SER A 65 -2.35 -30.55 -46.39
C SER A 65 -1.77 -29.99 -47.69
N ALA A 66 -0.91 -28.96 -47.62
CA ALA A 66 -0.22 -28.38 -48.78
C ALA A 66 0.71 -29.39 -49.46
N LYS A 67 1.44 -30.19 -48.68
CA LYS A 67 2.27 -31.30 -49.20
C LYS A 67 1.41 -32.38 -49.87
N GLY A 68 0.28 -32.73 -49.29
CA GLY A 68 -0.66 -33.68 -49.89
C GLY A 68 -1.28 -33.17 -51.20
N ALA A 69 -1.55 -31.86 -51.30
CA ALA A 69 -2.03 -31.24 -52.54
C ALA A 69 -0.98 -31.30 -53.66
N LEU A 70 0.28 -31.02 -53.33
CA LEU A 70 1.40 -31.20 -54.26
C LEU A 70 1.48 -32.64 -54.76
N PHE A 71 1.48 -33.61 -53.84
CA PHE A 71 1.56 -35.03 -54.19
C PHE A 71 0.42 -35.50 -55.11
N ARG A 72 -0.83 -35.08 -54.81
CA ARG A 72 -1.99 -35.37 -55.67
C ARG A 72 -1.82 -34.81 -57.08
N LYS A 73 -1.31 -33.58 -57.20
CA LYS A 73 -1.08 -32.93 -58.49
C LYS A 73 0.05 -33.62 -59.27
N GLU A 74 1.13 -34.02 -58.60
CA GLU A 74 2.21 -34.79 -59.20
C GLU A 74 1.70 -36.14 -59.73
N LEU A 75 0.84 -36.85 -58.98
CA LEU A 75 0.24 -38.11 -59.43
C LEU A 75 -0.67 -37.94 -60.65
N GLN A 76 -1.52 -36.90 -60.68
CA GLN A 76 -2.36 -36.58 -61.85
C GLN A 76 -1.54 -36.24 -63.09
N THR A 77 -0.37 -35.63 -62.90
CA THR A 77 0.56 -35.25 -63.98
C THR A 77 1.20 -36.47 -64.65
N MET A 78 1.31 -37.60 -63.95
CA MET A 78 1.90 -38.84 -64.48
C MET A 78 0.94 -39.60 -65.42
N GLY A 79 -0.37 -39.35 -65.34
CA GLY A 79 -1.41 -40.07 -66.10
C GLY A 79 -2.01 -39.32 -67.30
N GLY A 80 -1.59 -38.07 -67.58
CA GLY A 80 -2.16 -37.22 -68.63
C GLY A 80 -1.13 -36.62 -69.60
N THR A 81 -1.58 -36.14 -70.76
CA THR A 81 -0.74 -35.62 -71.86
C THR A 81 -0.19 -34.20 -71.65
N ALA A 82 -0.69 -33.43 -70.68
CA ALA A 82 -0.22 -32.08 -70.38
C ALA A 82 0.29 -31.99 -68.93
N ARG A 83 1.53 -31.51 -68.72
CA ARG A 83 2.10 -31.27 -67.38
C ARG A 83 1.56 -29.98 -66.78
N PRO A 84 0.74 -30.01 -65.70
CA PRO A 84 0.36 -28.82 -64.97
C PRO A 84 1.57 -28.16 -64.27
N SER A 85 1.55 -26.84 -64.11
CA SER A 85 2.58 -26.11 -63.36
C SER A 85 2.54 -26.47 -61.87
N ILE A 86 3.66 -26.99 -61.32
CA ILE A 86 3.83 -27.39 -59.91
C ILE A 86 4.38 -26.23 -59.04
N ILE A 87 4.63 -25.07 -59.66
CA ILE A 87 5.30 -23.93 -59.03
C ILE A 87 4.44 -23.33 -57.90
N ASP A 88 3.13 -23.27 -58.09
CA ASP A 88 2.21 -22.65 -57.14
C ASP A 88 2.05 -23.48 -55.87
N GLU A 89 2.01 -24.81 -55.99
CA GLU A 89 1.98 -25.74 -54.85
C GLU A 89 3.28 -25.67 -54.04
N LYS A 90 4.43 -25.59 -54.72
CA LYS A 90 5.73 -25.41 -54.04
C LYS A 90 5.78 -24.08 -53.28
N LYS A 91 5.28 -22.99 -53.88
CA LYS A 91 5.15 -21.69 -53.20
C LYS A 91 4.18 -21.76 -52.01
N ALA A 92 3.06 -22.47 -52.14
CA ALA A 92 2.08 -22.65 -51.07
C ALA A 92 2.68 -23.41 -49.88
N ILE A 93 3.47 -24.46 -50.12
CA ILE A 93 4.19 -25.20 -49.07
C ILE A 93 5.20 -24.28 -48.37
N GLN A 94 6.01 -23.53 -49.13
CA GLN A 94 6.97 -22.59 -48.54
C GLN A 94 6.28 -21.54 -47.67
N LYS A 95 5.13 -21.01 -48.12
CA LYS A 95 4.32 -20.08 -47.33
C LYS A 95 3.81 -20.73 -46.04
N ALA A 96 3.25 -21.93 -46.11
CA ALA A 96 2.74 -22.64 -44.94
C ALA A 96 3.85 -22.94 -43.92
N ILE A 97 5.04 -23.34 -44.40
CA ILE A 97 6.22 -23.57 -43.55
C ILE A 97 6.63 -22.27 -42.83
N ARG A 98 6.70 -21.14 -43.53
CA ARG A 98 7.05 -19.85 -42.91
C ARG A 98 6.06 -19.44 -41.82
N VAL A 99 4.76 -19.66 -42.04
CA VAL A 99 3.72 -19.36 -41.05
C VAL A 99 3.81 -20.28 -39.83
N LEU A 100 4.13 -21.57 -40.04
CA LEU A 100 4.36 -22.50 -38.95
C LEU A 100 5.58 -22.11 -38.11
N ASP A 101 6.68 -21.76 -38.77
CA ASP A 101 7.92 -21.33 -38.12
C ASP A 101 7.71 -20.05 -37.29
N ASP A 102 7.04 -19.04 -37.85
CA ASP A 102 6.66 -17.82 -37.11
C ASP A 102 5.81 -18.15 -35.86
N ALA A 103 4.83 -19.04 -35.99
CA ALA A 103 4.00 -19.46 -34.85
C ALA A 103 4.81 -20.20 -33.77
N GLN A 104 5.77 -21.06 -34.16
CA GLN A 104 6.66 -21.76 -33.23
C GLN A 104 7.61 -20.78 -32.54
N GLN A 105 8.22 -19.85 -33.28
CA GLN A 105 9.08 -18.81 -32.73
C GLN A 105 8.33 -17.93 -31.73
N ARG A 106 7.08 -17.57 -32.01
CA ARG A 106 6.23 -16.80 -31.09
C ARG A 106 5.87 -17.57 -29.83
N LEU A 107 5.62 -18.89 -29.94
CA LEU A 107 5.39 -19.74 -28.77
C LEU A 107 6.63 -19.78 -27.87
N GLU A 108 7.81 -20.02 -28.44
CA GLU A 108 9.06 -20.06 -27.69
C GLU A 108 9.42 -18.69 -27.12
N ALA A 109 9.17 -17.60 -27.86
CA ALA A 109 9.30 -16.25 -27.35
C ALA A 109 8.39 -16.01 -26.14
N ALA A 110 7.11 -16.40 -26.21
CA ALA A 110 6.16 -16.24 -25.11
C ALA A 110 6.62 -17.00 -23.85
N LYS A 111 7.09 -18.24 -23.99
CA LYS A 111 7.64 -19.02 -22.87
C LYS A 111 8.90 -18.38 -22.28
N ARG A 112 9.83 -17.94 -23.13
CA ARG A 112 11.05 -17.25 -22.69
C ARG A 112 10.74 -15.97 -21.92
N TRP A 113 9.80 -15.17 -22.44
CA TRP A 113 9.37 -13.94 -21.78
C TRP A 113 8.65 -14.20 -20.46
N HIS A 114 7.86 -15.27 -20.35
CA HIS A 114 7.28 -15.67 -19.07
C HIS A 114 8.36 -15.88 -18.00
N VAL A 115 9.35 -16.72 -18.27
CA VAL A 115 10.42 -17.04 -17.30
C VAL A 115 11.27 -15.80 -17.00
N LYS A 116 11.59 -15.01 -18.03
CA LYS A 116 12.36 -13.77 -17.84
C LYS A 116 11.59 -12.78 -16.98
N LEU A 117 10.30 -12.57 -17.25
CA LEU A 117 9.46 -11.64 -16.49
C LEU A 117 9.32 -12.07 -15.03
N GLU A 118 9.18 -13.37 -14.76
CA GLU A 118 9.13 -13.90 -13.39
C GLU A 118 10.41 -13.58 -12.60
N ARG A 119 11.57 -13.79 -13.23
CA ARG A 119 12.87 -13.45 -12.63
C ARG A 119 13.00 -11.94 -12.37
N GLU A 120 12.72 -11.10 -13.37
CA GLU A 120 12.80 -9.65 -13.22
C GLU A 120 11.82 -9.13 -12.17
N PHE A 121 10.62 -9.72 -12.08
CA PHE A 121 9.63 -9.36 -11.07
C PHE A 121 10.10 -9.70 -9.65
N ALA A 122 10.79 -10.82 -9.46
CA ALA A 122 11.39 -11.16 -8.17
C ALA A 122 12.46 -10.13 -7.75
N ILE A 123 13.31 -9.70 -8.69
CA ILE A 123 14.32 -8.66 -8.45
C ILE A 123 13.65 -7.32 -8.11
N TYR A 124 12.63 -6.93 -8.88
CA TYR A 124 11.82 -5.74 -8.63
C TYR A 124 11.22 -5.75 -7.22
N LYS A 125 10.58 -6.85 -6.81
CA LYS A 125 10.02 -6.96 -5.45
C LYS A 125 11.09 -6.79 -4.38
N GLY A 126 12.27 -7.37 -4.58
CA GLY A 126 13.40 -7.20 -3.66
C GLY A 126 13.82 -5.73 -3.53
N ALA A 127 13.94 -5.03 -4.66
CA ALA A 127 14.33 -3.62 -4.68
C ALA A 127 13.29 -2.68 -4.06
N VAL A 128 12.00 -3.03 -4.18
CA VAL A 128 10.88 -2.17 -3.76
C VAL A 128 10.39 -2.48 -2.33
N SER A 129 10.68 -3.67 -1.81
CA SER A 129 10.29 -4.10 -0.46
C SER A 129 10.64 -3.10 0.67
N PRO A 130 11.83 -2.46 0.70
CA PRO A 130 12.14 -1.45 1.71
C PRO A 130 11.25 -0.20 1.60
N VAL A 131 10.95 0.25 0.38
CA VAL A 131 10.08 1.41 0.14
C VAL A 131 8.65 1.09 0.56
N ALA A 132 8.15 -0.09 0.20
CA ALA A 132 6.84 -0.57 0.64
C ALA A 132 6.75 -0.62 2.17
N SER A 133 7.78 -1.18 2.83
CA SER A 133 7.86 -1.25 4.29
C SER A 133 7.87 0.13 4.96
N MET A 134 8.62 1.08 4.39
CA MET A 134 8.65 2.47 4.86
C MET A 134 7.27 3.14 4.76
N VAL A 135 6.55 2.91 3.66
CA VAL A 135 5.22 3.48 3.41
C VAL A 135 4.15 2.88 4.34
N ASP A 136 4.25 1.59 4.63
CA ASP A 136 3.26 0.88 5.46
C ASP A 136 3.51 1.03 6.96
N ARG A 137 4.77 1.16 7.39
CA ARG A 137 5.14 1.21 8.82
C ARG A 137 5.69 2.56 9.24
N ASP A 138 6.70 3.07 8.56
CA ASP A 138 7.49 4.20 9.07
C ASP A 138 6.76 5.54 8.87
N LEU A 139 6.15 5.75 7.70
CA LEU A 139 5.43 6.98 7.39
C LEU A 139 4.20 7.22 8.30
N PRO A 140 3.33 6.23 8.58
CA PRO A 140 2.23 6.41 9.55
C PRO A 140 2.72 6.81 10.93
N ASN A 141 3.82 6.19 11.41
CA ASN A 141 4.43 6.54 12.68
C ASN A 141 5.00 7.96 12.68
N ALA A 142 5.65 8.38 11.59
CA ALA A 142 6.16 9.74 11.43
C ALA A 142 5.02 10.78 11.42
N ILE A 143 3.93 10.50 10.71
CA ILE A 143 2.74 11.37 10.66
C ILE A 143 2.14 11.53 12.06
N LEU A 144 2.02 10.44 12.84
CA LEU A 144 1.51 10.48 14.20
C LEU A 144 2.43 11.29 15.13
N ARG A 145 3.74 11.11 15.02
CA ARG A 145 4.73 11.89 15.79
C ARG A 145 4.62 13.37 15.47
N LEU A 146 4.55 13.75 14.20
CA LEU A 146 4.36 15.15 13.77
C LEU A 146 3.07 15.74 14.33
N ARG A 147 1.96 15.00 14.26
CA ARG A 147 0.68 15.42 14.86
C ARG A 147 0.81 15.67 16.36
N ASN A 148 1.45 14.76 17.10
CA ASN A 148 1.62 14.91 18.54
C ASN A 148 2.52 16.11 18.89
N MET A 149 3.54 16.39 18.07
CA MET A 149 4.38 17.58 18.23
C MET A 149 3.59 18.87 18.00
N VAL A 150 2.74 18.93 16.97
CA VAL A 150 1.85 20.07 16.72
C VAL A 150 0.92 20.29 17.90
N LEU A 151 0.22 19.25 18.38
CA LEU A 151 -0.68 19.36 19.53
C LEU A 151 0.02 19.81 20.81
N ALA A 152 1.23 19.32 21.07
CA ALA A 152 2.01 19.72 22.23
C ALA A 152 2.43 21.20 22.17
N LEU A 153 2.80 21.69 20.99
CA LEU A 153 3.16 23.10 20.78
C LEU A 153 1.93 24.01 20.87
N GLU A 154 0.79 23.60 20.32
CA GLU A 154 -0.48 24.33 20.44
C GLU A 154 -0.93 24.43 21.90
N ALA A 155 -0.82 23.33 22.65
CA ALA A 155 -1.12 23.31 24.09
C ALA A 155 -0.17 24.22 24.88
N TYR A 156 1.13 24.21 24.55
CA TYR A 156 2.12 25.08 25.20
C TYR A 156 1.80 26.57 24.98
N VAL A 157 1.49 26.97 23.74
CA VAL A 157 1.11 28.35 23.41
C VAL A 157 -0.23 28.73 24.04
N SER A 158 -1.17 27.79 24.13
CA SER A 158 -2.51 28.04 24.70
C SER A 158 -2.52 28.05 26.23
N THR A 159 -1.46 27.61 26.89
CA THR A 159 -1.37 27.65 28.35
C THR A 159 -0.91 29.05 28.77
N PRO A 160 -1.80 29.93 29.27
CA PRO A 160 -1.36 31.24 29.73
C PRO A 160 -0.38 31.04 30.89
N THR A 161 0.84 31.53 30.72
CA THR A 161 1.77 31.64 31.85
C THR A 161 1.22 32.76 32.73
N PRO A 162 0.79 32.50 33.98
CA PRO A 162 0.28 33.56 34.84
C PRO A 162 1.40 34.58 35.01
N THR A 163 1.12 35.84 34.66
CA THR A 163 2.09 36.92 34.81
C THR A 163 2.46 37.08 36.27
N LEU A 164 3.66 37.57 36.58
CA LEU A 164 4.11 37.80 37.96
C LEU A 164 3.09 38.64 38.75
N ALA A 165 2.45 39.62 38.10
CA ALA A 165 1.36 40.42 38.69
C ALA A 165 0.12 39.58 39.04
N GLN A 166 -0.32 38.69 38.13
CA GLN A 166 -1.44 37.76 38.38
C GLN A 166 -1.08 36.69 39.41
N GLN A 167 0.17 36.23 39.46
CA GLN A 167 0.67 35.31 40.49
C GLN A 167 0.69 35.98 41.87
N LEU A 168 1.14 37.24 41.95
CA LEU A 168 1.12 38.03 43.17
C LEU A 168 -0.31 38.37 43.62
N GLU A 169 -1.22 38.64 42.69
CA GLU A 169 -2.62 38.90 42.99
C GLU A 169 -3.38 37.63 43.42
N GLN A 170 -3.09 36.48 42.79
CA GLN A 170 -3.58 35.17 43.23
C GLN A 170 -3.02 34.77 44.59
N ALA A 171 -1.73 35.04 44.86
CA ALA A 171 -1.12 34.83 46.17
C ALA A 171 -1.70 35.76 47.24
N ASN A 172 -1.94 37.03 46.92
CA ASN A 172 -2.60 37.97 47.83
C ASN A 172 -4.06 37.58 48.08
N ASN A 173 -4.79 37.10 47.06
CA ASN A 173 -6.16 36.65 47.21
C ASN A 173 -6.27 35.33 47.99
N SER A 174 -5.32 34.40 47.82
CA SER A 174 -5.26 33.17 48.63
C SER A 174 -4.89 33.46 50.09
N ILE A 175 -3.95 34.38 50.34
CA ILE A 175 -3.65 34.88 51.70
C ILE A 175 -4.87 35.59 52.30
N ARG A 176 -5.59 36.41 51.53
CA ARG A 176 -6.83 37.08 51.99
C ARG A 176 -7.97 36.10 52.28
N THR A 177 -8.14 35.05 51.48
CA THR A 177 -9.16 34.01 51.73
C THR A 177 -8.78 33.14 52.92
N MET A 178 -7.50 32.80 53.12
CA MET A 178 -7.04 32.15 54.36
C MET A 178 -7.23 33.06 55.58
N ARG A 179 -6.97 34.36 55.46
CA ARG A 179 -7.15 35.34 56.54
C ARG A 179 -8.62 35.58 56.88
N ARG A 180 -9.52 35.55 55.89
CA ARG A 180 -10.98 35.62 56.07
C ARG A 180 -11.56 34.32 56.64
N SER A 181 -10.99 33.17 56.29
CA SER A 181 -11.38 31.87 56.87
C SER A 181 -10.81 31.66 58.27
N GLY A 182 -9.77 32.41 58.65
CA GLY A 182 -9.22 32.47 60.01
C GLY A 182 -9.96 33.43 60.95
N GLU A 183 -11.00 34.12 60.47
CA GLU A 183 -11.84 35.05 61.25
C GLU A 183 -13.22 34.45 61.57
N THR A 184 -13.27 33.12 61.73
CA THR A 184 -14.12 32.51 62.75
C THR A 184 -13.20 32.06 63.86
N ALA A 185 -12.78 33.01 64.70
CA ALA A 185 -12.20 32.66 65.99
C ALA A 185 -13.25 31.93 66.83
N PRO A 186 -12.88 30.89 67.58
CA PRO A 186 -13.81 30.08 68.35
C PRO A 186 -14.28 30.88 69.56
N GLU A 187 -15.59 31.09 69.69
CA GLU A 187 -16.18 31.50 70.96
C GLU A 187 -16.28 30.25 71.85
N GLU A 188 -15.35 30.14 72.81
CA GLU A 188 -15.42 29.18 73.89
C GLU A 188 -16.69 29.41 74.73
N ALA A 189 -17.52 28.37 74.84
CA ALA A 189 -18.41 28.19 75.98
C ALA A 189 -18.14 26.79 76.57
N GLU A 190 -17.64 26.82 77.80
CA GLU A 190 -17.26 25.73 78.71
C GLU A 190 -18.43 24.77 79.11
N PRO A 191 -18.14 23.66 79.82
CA PRO A 191 -18.78 22.35 79.64
C PRO A 191 -19.83 21.97 80.70
N ALA A 192 -20.69 20.98 80.40
CA ALA A 192 -21.53 20.30 81.40
C ALA A 192 -21.80 18.81 81.05
N THR A 193 -20.97 17.93 81.62
CA THR A 193 -21.23 16.62 82.26
C THR A 193 -22.42 15.72 81.86
N ALA A 194 -22.06 14.55 81.32
CA ALA A 194 -22.34 13.17 81.79
C ALA A 194 -23.79 12.62 81.93
N LYS A 195 -24.11 11.55 81.17
CA LYS A 195 -24.23 10.14 81.69
C LYS A 195 -24.47 9.09 80.58
N PRO A 196 -23.75 7.96 80.56
CA PRO A 196 -24.07 6.72 79.81
C PRO A 196 -24.45 5.56 80.79
N PRO A 197 -24.56 4.29 80.36
CA PRO A 197 -25.29 3.65 79.23
C PRO A 197 -26.24 2.52 79.74
N GLU A 198 -27.01 1.85 78.88
CA GLU A 198 -27.57 0.50 79.15
C GLU A 198 -28.05 -0.21 77.85
N PRO A 199 -28.32 -1.54 77.83
CA PRO A 199 -27.53 -2.48 77.02
C PRO A 199 -28.33 -3.34 76.01
N THR A 200 -27.59 -4.26 75.41
CA THR A 200 -27.80 -5.21 74.29
C THR A 200 -29.03 -6.13 74.29
N LYS A 201 -29.44 -6.53 73.07
CA LYS A 201 -29.86 -7.88 72.57
C LYS A 201 -30.36 -7.74 71.11
N GLY A 202 -30.12 -8.60 70.11
CA GLY A 202 -29.44 -9.89 69.97
C GLY A 202 -29.90 -10.59 68.67
N ALA A 203 -29.05 -11.49 68.16
CA ALA A 203 -29.35 -12.73 67.39
C ALA A 203 -29.78 -12.71 65.89
N THR A 204 -28.85 -13.29 65.12
CA THR A 204 -28.81 -14.13 63.89
C THR A 204 -30.06 -14.96 63.51
N PRO A 205 -30.15 -15.58 62.31
CA PRO A 205 -29.15 -16.42 61.61
C PRO A 205 -28.59 -15.87 60.29
#